data_AF-A0A967MWI6-F1
#
_entry.id   AF-A0A967MWI6-F1
#
_cell.length_a   1.000
_cell.length_b   1.000
_cell.length_c   1.000
_cell.angle_alpha   90.00
_cell.angle_beta   90.00
_cell.angle_gamma   90.00
#
_symmetry.space_group_name_H-M   'P 1'
#
loop_
_entity.id
_entity.type
_entity.pdbx_description
1 polymer ?
#
loop_
_entity_poly.entity_id
_entity_poly.type
_entity_poly.pdbx_seq_one_letter_code
_entity_poly.pdbx_strand_id
1 'polypeptide(L)'
;MSADVRLAHARTWLREQGSGGAVLVAPSRGAADDFGRLLAVEGSGFFGLHRFTPRRLALELATRSLAAEVLAPMTPLGARALAARATAAVSAQLSYLGPVANYPGFAAALARTL
;
A
#
# COMPACT_ATOMS: atom_id res chain seq x y z
N MET A 1 24.51 8.95 -2.75
CA MET A 1 24.37 8.43 -1.37
C MET A 1 23.87 6.99 -1.42
N SER A 2 24.60 6.02 -0.86
CA SER A 2 24.25 4.59 -0.90
C SER A 2 23.07 4.23 0.03
N ALA A 3 22.55 3.00 -0.08
CA ALA A 3 21.49 2.51 0.81
C ALA A 3 21.95 2.44 2.27
N ASP A 4 23.16 1.94 2.52
CA ASP A 4 23.70 1.78 3.87
C ASP A 4 23.86 3.11 4.59
N VAL A 5 24.30 4.15 3.88
CA VAL A 5 24.41 5.51 4.44
C VAL A 5 23.03 6.03 4.86
N ARG A 6 21.99 5.83 4.03
CA ARG A 6 20.61 6.24 4.40
C ARG A 6 20.09 5.50 5.62
N LEU A 7 20.35 4.20 5.71
CA LEU A 7 19.94 3.40 6.86
C LEU A 7 20.70 3.80 8.13
N ALA A 8 22.00 4.11 8.04
CA ALA A 8 22.78 4.65 9.15
C ALA A 8 22.23 6.00 9.65
N HIS A 9 21.91 6.92 8.75
CA HIS A 9 21.28 8.19 9.11
C HIS A 9 19.91 7.99 9.79
N ALA A 10 19.05 7.14 9.23
CA ALA A 10 17.74 6.86 9.81
C ALA A 10 17.82 6.28 11.24
N ARG A 11 18.79 5.37 11.49
CA ARG A 11 19.03 4.81 12.83
C ARG A 11 19.49 5.88 13.82
N THR A 12 20.43 6.73 13.40
CA THR A 12 20.96 7.82 14.23
C THR A 12 19.84 8.77 14.62
N TRP A 13 19.05 9.20 13.63
CA TRP A 13 17.89 10.07 13.85
C TRP A 13 16.90 9.45 14.84
N LEU A 14 16.57 8.15 14.70
CA LEU A 14 15.64 7.47 15.62
C LEU A 14 16.14 7.42 17.06
N ARG A 15 17.45 7.24 17.28
CA ARG A 15 18.05 7.23 18.62
C ARG A 15 17.97 8.61 19.29
N GLU A 16 18.10 9.68 18.50
CA GLU A 16 17.99 11.06 18.99
C GLU A 16 16.55 11.45 19.39
N GLN A 17 15.52 10.83 18.80
CA GLN A 17 14.12 11.13 19.13
C GLN A 17 13.65 10.55 20.49
N GLY A 18 14.44 9.70 21.14
CA GLY A 18 14.11 9.13 22.45
C GLY A 18 12.88 8.20 22.43
N SER A 19 12.04 8.27 23.47
CA SER A 19 10.90 7.36 23.68
C SER A 19 9.60 7.78 22.97
N GLY A 20 9.63 8.81 22.11
CA GLY A 20 8.44 9.38 21.46
C GLY A 20 7.75 8.46 20.43
N GLY A 21 8.32 7.31 20.12
CA GLY A 21 7.86 6.43 19.04
C GLY A 21 8.16 7.03 17.66
N ALA A 22 7.97 6.23 16.61
CA ALA A 22 8.21 6.68 15.24
C ALA A 22 7.35 5.93 14.22
N VAL A 23 7.06 6.60 13.11
CA VAL A 23 6.38 6.00 11.96
C VAL A 23 7.42 5.68 10.89
N LEU A 24 7.66 4.38 10.68
CA LEU A 24 8.54 3.88 9.63
C LEU A 24 7.73 3.62 8.35
N VAL A 25 8.13 4.28 7.26
CA VAL A 25 7.55 4.07 5.93
C VAL A 25 8.59 3.43 5.03
N ALA A 26 8.30 2.23 4.54
CA ALA A 26 9.20 1.44 3.71
C ALA A 26 8.50 0.94 2.44
N PRO A 27 9.24 0.62 1.36
CA PRO A 27 8.64 0.18 0.10
C PRO A 27 7.87 -1.14 0.23
N SER A 28 8.23 -1.98 1.20
CA SER A 28 7.56 -3.23 1.53
C SER A 28 7.49 -3.42 3.03
N ARG A 29 6.60 -4.32 3.47
CA ARG A 29 6.53 -4.70 4.87
C ARG A 29 7.83 -5.37 5.34
N GLY A 30 8.41 -6.23 4.51
CA GLY A 30 9.70 -6.87 4.78
C GLY A 30 10.82 -5.86 5.02
N ALA A 31 10.93 -4.82 4.19
CA ALA A 31 11.94 -3.78 4.39
C ALA A 31 11.77 -3.02 5.72
N ALA A 32 10.53 -2.75 6.14
CA ALA A 32 10.26 -2.14 7.43
C ALA A 32 10.63 -3.06 8.60
N ASP A 33 10.32 -4.36 8.47
CA ASP A 33 10.57 -5.36 9.50
C ASP A 33 12.07 -5.66 9.63
N ASP A 34 12.81 -5.71 8.52
CA ASP A 34 14.27 -5.89 8.52
C ASP A 34 14.97 -4.71 9.18
N PHE A 35 14.55 -3.47 8.90
CA PHE A 35 15.08 -2.29 9.59
C PHE A 35 14.76 -2.31 11.09
N GLY A 36 13.53 -2.70 11.46
CA GLY A 36 13.16 -2.88 12.87
C GLY A 36 14.00 -3.95 13.58
N ARG A 37 14.33 -5.05 12.89
CA ARG A 37 15.20 -6.11 13.41
C ARG A 37 16.63 -5.61 13.59
N LEU A 38 17.18 -4.87 12.63
CA LEU A 38 18.51 -4.25 12.74
C LEU A 38 18.60 -3.35 13.97
N LEU A 39 17.59 -2.50 14.20
CA LEU A 39 17.52 -1.64 15.38
C LEU A 39 17.55 -2.42 16.70
N ALA A 40 16.85 -3.56 16.75
CA ALA A 40 16.76 -4.41 17.95
C ALA A 40 18.03 -5.23 18.22
N VAL A 41 18.78 -5.62 17.17
CA VAL A 41 20.05 -6.35 17.33
C VAL A 41 21.17 -5.43 17.83
N GLU A 42 21.17 -4.18 17.41
CA GLU A 42 22.24 -3.22 17.69
C GLU A 42 22.05 -2.39 18.97
N GLY A 43 20.99 -2.62 19.75
CA GLY A 43 20.67 -1.84 20.94
C GLY A 43 19.49 -2.40 21.73
N SER A 44 18.90 -1.59 22.60
CA SER A 44 17.61 -1.91 23.22
C SER A 44 16.49 -1.77 22.19
N GLY A 45 15.50 -2.67 22.23
CA GLY A 45 14.35 -2.60 21.35
C GLY A 45 13.62 -1.25 21.45
N PHE A 46 13.03 -0.79 20.34
CA PHE A 46 12.28 0.46 20.30
C PHE A 46 10.80 0.21 20.58
N PHE A 47 10.24 0.93 21.55
CA PHE A 47 8.80 1.00 21.74
C PHE A 47 8.18 2.05 20.81
N GLY A 48 6.92 1.86 20.43
CA GLY A 48 6.18 2.84 19.62
C GLY A 48 6.60 2.93 18.15
N LEU A 49 7.28 1.90 17.61
CA LEU A 49 7.62 1.87 16.18
C LEU A 49 6.45 1.34 15.33
N HIS A 50 5.76 2.25 14.64
CA HIS A 50 4.67 1.92 13.74
C HIS A 50 5.19 1.74 12.31
N ARG A 51 4.98 0.56 11.74
CA ARG A 51 5.56 0.14 10.46
C ARG A 51 4.51 0.13 9.36
N PHE A 52 4.73 0.88 8.29
CA PHE A 52 3.80 0.99 7.16
C PHE A 52 4.51 0.93 5.81
N THR A 53 3.76 0.52 4.79
CA THR A 53 4.05 0.89 3.40
C THR A 53 3.32 2.20 3.08
N PRO A 54 3.73 2.96 2.05
CA PRO A 54 3.04 4.19 1.66
C PRO A 54 1.53 3.98 1.47
N ARG A 55 1.15 2.91 0.78
CA ARG A 55 -0.26 2.54 0.56
C ARG A 55 -0.99 2.26 1.87
N ARG A 56 -0.36 1.55 2.82
CA ARG A 56 -1.01 1.23 4.10
C ARG A 56 -1.14 2.47 4.99
N LEU A 57 -0.14 3.35 5.00
CA LEU A 57 -0.22 4.61 5.73
C LEU A 57 -1.35 5.50 5.16
N ALA A 58 -1.43 5.64 3.84
CA ALA A 58 -2.51 6.38 3.20
C ALA A 58 -3.89 5.82 3.56
N LEU A 59 -4.05 4.49 3.57
CA LEU A 59 -5.28 3.84 3.99
C LEU A 59 -5.62 4.13 5.45
N GLU A 60 -4.63 4.03 6.35
CA GLU A 60 -4.82 4.30 7.78
C GLU A 60 -5.31 5.74 8.02
N LEU A 61 -4.68 6.71 7.34
CA LEU A 61 -5.07 8.12 7.40
C LEU A 61 -6.46 8.38 6.81
N ALA A 62 -6.80 7.71 5.70
CA ALA A 62 -8.09 7.87 5.03
C ALA A 62 -9.25 7.15 5.73
N THR A 63 -8.98 6.17 6.59
CA THR A 63 -10.01 5.29 7.17
C THR A 63 -11.10 6.07 7.91
N ARG A 64 -10.74 7.12 8.66
CA ARG A 64 -11.73 7.96 9.36
C ARG A 64 -12.65 8.70 8.39
N SER A 65 -12.08 9.32 7.35
CA SER A 65 -12.86 10.06 6.35
C SER A 65 -13.79 9.12 5.57
N LEU A 66 -13.29 7.96 5.15
CA LEU A 66 -14.10 6.95 4.47
C LEU A 66 -15.27 6.48 5.34
N ALA A 67 -15.04 6.23 6.63
CA ALA A 67 -16.09 5.83 7.55
C ALA A 67 -17.17 6.91 7.73
N ALA A 68 -16.77 8.19 7.80
CA ALA A 68 -17.70 9.32 7.89
C ALA A 68 -18.62 9.42 6.65
N GLU A 69 -18.14 9.00 5.49
CA GLU A 69 -18.88 8.97 4.23
C GLU A 69 -19.60 7.63 3.98
N VAL A 70 -19.54 6.69 4.92
CA VAL A 70 -20.09 5.32 4.78
C VAL A 70 -19.49 4.59 3.56
N LEU A 71 -18.22 4.88 3.29
CA LEU A 71 -17.44 4.27 2.22
C LEU A 71 -16.51 3.20 2.76
N ALA A 72 -16.29 2.16 1.95
CA ALA A 72 -15.32 1.12 2.20
C ALA A 72 -14.21 1.14 1.14
N PRO A 73 -12.94 0.90 1.52
CA PRO A 73 -11.85 0.79 0.56
C PRO A 73 -12.11 -0.33 -0.46
N MET A 74 -11.92 -0.04 -1.75
CA MET A 74 -12.07 -1.04 -2.80
C MET A 74 -10.93 -2.07 -2.75
N THR A 75 -11.29 -3.35 -2.69
CA THR A 75 -10.31 -4.43 -2.73
C THR A 75 -9.89 -4.73 -4.18
N PRO A 76 -8.70 -5.33 -4.42
CA PRO A 76 -8.32 -5.77 -5.77
C PRO A 76 -9.31 -6.73 -6.42
N LEU A 77 -10.05 -7.51 -5.60
CA LEU A 77 -11.13 -8.37 -6.10
C LEU A 77 -12.38 -7.55 -6.44
N GLY A 78 -12.75 -6.58 -5.58
CA GLY A 78 -13.85 -5.67 -5.83
C GLY A 78 -13.65 -4.85 -7.11
N ALA A 79 -12.46 -4.32 -7.35
CA ALA A 79 -12.11 -3.62 -8.58
C ALA A 79 -12.26 -4.52 -9.82
N ARG A 80 -11.82 -5.78 -9.74
CA ARG A 80 -12.01 -6.77 -10.81
C ARG A 80 -13.48 -7.11 -11.05
N ALA A 81 -14.25 -7.29 -9.99
CA ALA A 81 -15.69 -7.57 -10.09
C ALA A 81 -16.45 -6.38 -10.69
N LEU A 82 -16.11 -5.15 -10.28
CA LEU A 82 -16.66 -3.93 -10.85
C LEU A 82 -16.31 -3.80 -12.33
N ALA A 83 -15.05 -4.01 -12.71
CA ALA A 83 -14.59 -3.99 -14.09
C ALA A 83 -15.32 -5.04 -14.95
N ALA A 84 -15.47 -6.27 -14.46
CA ALA A 84 -16.22 -7.33 -15.14
C ALA A 84 -17.69 -6.94 -15.34
N ARG A 85 -18.35 -6.44 -14.28
CA ARG A 85 -19.75 -6.01 -14.33
C ARG A 85 -19.96 -4.86 -15.31
N ALA A 86 -19.08 -3.84 -15.27
CA ALA A 86 -19.14 -2.71 -16.17
C ALA A 86 -18.96 -3.16 -17.63
N THR A 87 -17.98 -4.02 -17.89
CA THR A 87 -17.73 -4.59 -19.22
C THR A 87 -18.94 -5.34 -19.76
N ALA A 88 -19.56 -6.20 -18.95
CA ALA A 88 -20.76 -6.94 -19.36
C ALA A 88 -21.91 -5.98 -19.72
N ALA A 89 -22.11 -4.93 -18.93
CA ALA A 89 -23.18 -3.96 -19.11
C ALA A 89 -23.06 -3.14 -20.41
N VAL A 90 -21.83 -2.89 -20.90
CA VAL A 90 -21.58 -2.08 -22.10
C VAL A 90 -20.94 -2.88 -23.24
N SER A 91 -20.91 -4.21 -23.16
CA SER A 91 -20.16 -5.07 -24.08
C SER A 91 -20.47 -4.80 -25.56
N ALA A 92 -21.74 -4.58 -25.88
CA ALA A 92 -22.20 -4.25 -27.24
C ALA A 92 -21.76 -2.87 -27.76
N GLN A 93 -21.27 -1.99 -26.89
CA GLN A 93 -20.86 -0.61 -27.21
C GLN A 93 -19.34 -0.47 -27.32
N LEU A 94 -18.58 -1.51 -26.98
CA LEU A 94 -17.12 -1.51 -27.04
C LEU A 94 -16.64 -1.71 -28.48
N SER A 95 -16.33 -0.64 -29.19
CA SER A 95 -15.83 -0.72 -30.57
C SER A 95 -14.42 -1.31 -30.63
N TYR A 96 -13.45 -0.64 -30.01
CA TYR A 96 -12.03 -1.07 -30.03
C TYR A 96 -11.78 -2.31 -29.16
N LEU A 97 -12.38 -2.38 -27.97
CA LEU A 97 -12.16 -3.46 -27.00
C LEU A 97 -13.16 -4.62 -27.11
N GLY A 98 -14.19 -4.50 -27.96
CA GLY A 98 -15.22 -5.53 -28.14
C GLY A 98 -14.67 -6.93 -28.39
N PRO A 99 -13.69 -7.12 -29.30
CA PRO A 99 -13.11 -8.44 -29.57
C PRO A 99 -12.44 -9.11 -28.36
N VAL A 100 -12.02 -8.34 -27.35
CA VAL A 100 -11.30 -8.86 -26.17
C VAL A 100 -12.12 -8.75 -24.87
N ALA A 101 -13.31 -8.15 -24.91
CA ALA A 101 -14.13 -7.86 -23.73
C ALA A 101 -14.51 -9.13 -22.93
N ASN A 102 -14.64 -10.26 -23.63
CA ASN A 102 -15.01 -11.55 -23.02
C ASN A 102 -13.80 -12.41 -22.61
N TYR A 103 -12.57 -11.93 -22.79
CA TYR A 103 -11.38 -12.71 -22.43
C TYR A 103 -11.22 -12.75 -20.90
N PRO A 104 -10.83 -13.90 -20.31
CA PRO A 104 -10.71 -14.05 -18.85
C PRO A 104 -9.83 -12.99 -18.17
N GLY A 105 -8.79 -12.51 -18.88
CA GLY A 105 -7.87 -11.49 -18.38
C GLY A 105 -8.38 -10.05 -18.51
N PHE A 106 -9.46 -9.79 -19.27
CA PHE A 106 -9.90 -8.44 -19.61
C PHE A 106 -10.28 -7.62 -18.37
N ALA A 107 -11.13 -8.17 -17.50
CA ALA A 107 -11.54 -7.49 -16.27
C ALA A 107 -10.36 -7.22 -15.32
N ALA A 108 -9.37 -8.12 -15.29
CA ALA A 108 -8.15 -7.91 -14.50
C ALA A 108 -7.24 -6.84 -15.09
N ALA A 109 -7.15 -6.75 -16.42
CA ALA A 109 -6.41 -5.70 -17.11
C ALA A 109 -7.07 -4.32 -16.93
N LEU A 110 -8.40 -4.25 -17.13
CA LEU A 110 -9.18 -3.03 -16.94
C LEU A 110 -9.11 -2.52 -15.50
N ALA A 111 -9.19 -3.41 -14.50
CA ALA A 111 -9.07 -3.02 -13.09
C ALA A 111 -7.70 -2.41 -12.72
N ARG A 112 -6.66 -2.58 -13.54
CA ARG A 112 -5.34 -1.98 -13.32
C ARG A 112 -5.20 -0.58 -13.89
N THR A 113 -6.18 -0.11 -14.65
CA THR A 113 -6.24 1.25 -15.19
C THR A 113 -7.19 2.16 -14.42
N LEU A 114 -7.81 1.65 -13.34
CA LEU A 114 -8.68 2.35 -12.41
C LEU A 114 -7.90 2.69 -11.13
#